data_AF-A0A1M5KMH7-F1
#
_entry.id   AF-A0A1M5KMH7-F1
#
_cell.length_a   1.000
_cell.length_b   1.000
_cell.length_c   1.000
_cell.angle_alpha   90.00
_cell.angle_beta   90.00
_cell.angle_gamma   90.00
#
_symmetry.space_group_name_H-M   'P 1'
#
loop_
_entity.id
_entity.type
_entity.pdbx_description
1 polymer ?
#
loop_
_entity_poly.entity_id
_entity_poly.type
_entity_poly.pdbx_seq_one_letter_code
_entity_poly.pdbx_strand_id
1 'polypeptide(L)'
;MKNSILMLLALLFVTAPSFAQIGGIEDSVNDVGDTIRAIFPILLGVIFLVGFLFNAGHFFGENADLKKGITRVLVFVLIAGAVVGIFTYLIGIVV
;
A
#
# COMPACT_ATOMS: atom_id res chain seq x y z
N MET A 1 -12.55 -45.21 -34.63
CA MET A 1 -13.19 -44.37 -33.58
C MET A 1 -12.34 -44.26 -32.32
N LYS A 2 -11.87 -45.37 -31.73
CA LYS A 2 -11.05 -45.36 -30.50
C LYS A 2 -9.77 -44.50 -30.60
N ASN A 3 -9.07 -44.55 -31.74
CA ASN A 3 -7.83 -43.78 -31.94
C ASN A 3 -8.10 -42.27 -32.07
N SER A 4 -9.21 -41.88 -32.68
CA SER A 4 -9.64 -40.48 -32.82
C SER A 4 -10.05 -39.88 -31.47
N ILE A 5 -10.70 -40.68 -30.61
CA ILE A 5 -11.06 -40.29 -29.23
C ILE A 5 -9.81 -40.08 -28.38
N LEU A 6 -8.83 -40.99 -28.50
CA LEU A 6 -7.53 -40.86 -27.84
C LEU A 6 -6.77 -39.60 -28.27
N MET A 7 -6.82 -39.28 -29.56
CA MET A 7 -6.19 -38.08 -30.12
C MET A 7 -6.88 -36.78 -29.66
N LEU A 8 -8.21 -36.79 -29.57
CA LEU A 8 -8.99 -35.68 -29.01
C LEU A 8 -8.68 -35.47 -27.52
N LEU A 9 -8.61 -36.55 -26.75
CA LEU A 9 -8.24 -36.49 -25.33
C LEU A 9 -6.82 -35.94 -25.15
N ALA A 10 -5.86 -36.39 -25.96
CA ALA A 10 -4.49 -35.87 -25.95
C ALA A 10 -4.45 -34.36 -26.27
N LEU A 11 -5.22 -33.89 -27.27
CA LEU A 11 -5.32 -32.46 -27.57
C LEU A 11 -5.92 -31.66 -26.41
N LEU A 12 -6.94 -32.18 -25.72
CA LEU A 12 -7.57 -31.52 -24.57
C LEU A 12 -6.61 -31.41 -23.38
N PHE A 13 -5.74 -32.39 -23.16
CA PHE A 13 -4.69 -32.33 -22.13
C PHE A 13 -3.57 -31.35 -22.47
N VAL A 14 -3.28 -31.11 -23.75
CA VAL A 14 -2.29 -30.10 -24.19
C VAL A 14 -2.81 -28.67 -23.99
N THR A 15 -4.13 -28.47 -23.94
CA THR A 15 -4.75 -27.17 -23.59
C THR A 15 -4.95 -26.95 -22.09
N ALA A 16 -4.74 -27.98 -21.25
CA ALA A 16 -4.89 -27.85 -19.79
C ALA A 16 -3.90 -26.90 -19.09
N PRO A 17 -2.64 -26.65 -19.56
CA PRO A 17 -1.75 -25.73 -18.87
C PRO A 17 -2.09 -24.24 -19.10
N SER A 18 -3.13 -23.89 -19.86
CA SER A 18 -3.53 -22.48 -20.06
C SER A 18 -4.38 -21.90 -18.92
N PHE A 19 -4.62 -22.62 -17.83
CA PHE A 19 -5.49 -22.16 -16.72
C PHE A 19 -4.83 -22.13 -15.34
N ALA A 20 -3.50 -22.25 -15.26
CA ALA A 20 -2.80 -21.80 -14.07
C ALA A 20 -2.61 -20.27 -14.21
N GLN A 21 -3.55 -19.51 -13.66
CA GLN A 21 -3.57 -18.05 -13.51
C GLN A 21 -2.44 -17.59 -12.57
N ILE A 22 -1.20 -17.95 -12.89
CA ILE A 22 0.00 -17.67 -12.09
C ILE A 22 0.33 -16.16 -12.08
N GLY A 23 -0.17 -15.38 -13.07
CA GLY A 23 -0.06 -13.92 -13.08
C GLY A 23 -1.24 -13.17 -12.45
N GLY A 24 -2.43 -13.75 -12.35
CA GLY A 24 -3.62 -12.95 -11.97
C GLY A 24 -3.66 -12.50 -10.51
N ILE A 25 -3.04 -13.24 -9.59
CA ILE A 25 -2.91 -12.81 -8.18
C ILE A 25 -1.81 -11.76 -8.06
N GLU A 26 -0.69 -11.92 -8.76
CA GLU A 26 0.41 -10.97 -8.77
C GLU A 26 -0.03 -9.62 -9.34
N ASP A 27 -0.73 -9.63 -10.48
CA ASP A 27 -1.32 -8.44 -11.10
C ASP A 27 -2.33 -7.76 -10.14
N SER A 28 -3.20 -8.54 -9.49
CA SER A 28 -4.15 -7.99 -8.50
C SER A 28 -3.45 -7.36 -7.30
N VAL A 29 -2.37 -7.99 -6.79
CA VAL A 29 -1.59 -7.47 -5.67
C VAL A 29 -0.85 -6.19 -6.09
N ASN A 30 -0.33 -6.12 -7.31
CA ASN A 30 0.30 -4.94 -7.86
C ASN A 30 -0.69 -3.78 -8.02
N ASP A 31 -1.89 -4.03 -8.56
CA ASP A 31 -2.95 -3.02 -8.71
C ASP A 31 -3.41 -2.45 -7.34
N VAL A 32 -3.58 -3.32 -6.34
CA VAL A 32 -3.87 -2.89 -4.96
C VAL A 32 -2.69 -2.09 -4.40
N GLY A 33 -1.47 -2.55 -4.62
CA GLY A 33 -0.24 -1.87 -4.22
C GLY A 33 -0.15 -0.45 -4.80
N ASP A 34 -0.40 -0.30 -6.10
CA ASP A 34 -0.38 0.99 -6.81
C ASP A 34 -1.48 1.93 -6.31
N THR A 35 -2.68 1.39 -6.07
CA THR A 35 -3.79 2.16 -5.47
C THR A 35 -3.40 2.68 -4.08
N ILE A 36 -2.81 1.83 -3.24
CA ILE A 36 -2.34 2.22 -1.90
C ILE A 36 -1.23 3.28 -2.02
N ARG A 37 -0.25 3.10 -2.91
CA ARG A 37 0.85 4.06 -3.13
C ARG A 37 0.34 5.43 -3.56
N ALA A 38 -0.72 5.47 -4.38
CA ALA A 38 -1.33 6.72 -4.83
C ALA A 38 -2.10 7.45 -3.70
N ILE A 39 -2.83 6.70 -2.86
CA ILE A 39 -3.73 7.27 -1.86
C ILE A 39 -3.05 7.56 -0.51
N PHE A 40 -2.09 6.73 -0.10
CA PHE A 40 -1.48 6.79 1.23
C PHE A 40 -0.82 8.14 1.56
N PRO A 41 -0.06 8.80 0.66
CA PRO A 41 0.50 10.13 0.93
C PRO A 41 -0.58 11.18 1.18
N ILE A 42 -1.70 11.10 0.46
CA ILE A 42 -2.83 12.02 0.61
C ILE A 42 -3.48 11.83 2.00
N LEU A 43 -3.73 10.57 2.39
CA LEU A 43 -4.28 10.26 3.71
C LEU A 43 -3.35 10.72 4.84
N LEU A 44 -2.05 10.49 4.71
CA LEU A 44 -1.06 10.98 5.68
C LEU A 44 -1.08 12.51 5.78
N GLY A 45 -1.18 13.21 4.65
CA GLY A 45 -1.30 14.66 4.62
C GLY A 45 -2.55 15.16 5.35
N VAL A 46 -3.70 14.53 5.13
CA VAL A 46 -4.96 14.88 5.80
C VAL A 46 -4.87 14.60 7.31
N ILE A 47 -4.38 13.42 7.71
CA ILE A 47 -4.20 13.07 9.12
C ILE A 47 -3.23 14.03 9.81
N PHE A 48 -2.12 14.38 9.14
CA PHE A 48 -1.17 15.37 9.64
C PHE A 48 -1.84 16.72 9.86
N LEU A 49 -2.62 17.20 8.87
CA LEU A 49 -3.27 18.50 8.95
C LEU A 49 -4.31 18.54 10.08
N VAL A 50 -5.13 17.50 10.18
CA VAL A 50 -6.12 17.35 11.26
C VAL A 50 -5.42 17.28 12.62
N GLY A 51 -4.38 16.44 12.76
CA GLY A 51 -3.58 16.33 13.98
C GLY A 51 -2.90 17.64 14.36
N PHE A 52 -2.39 18.38 13.38
CA PHE A 52 -1.79 19.70 13.57
C PHE A 52 -2.83 20.71 14.08
N LEU A 53 -4.02 20.74 13.46
CA LEU A 53 -5.12 21.62 13.87
C LEU A 53 -5.62 21.30 15.28
N PHE A 54 -5.77 20.03 15.64
CA PHE A 54 -6.09 19.63 17.02
C PHE A 54 -5.01 20.04 18.03
N ASN A 55 -3.78 20.18 17.57
CA ASN A 55 -2.65 20.61 18.39
C ASN A 55 -2.41 22.14 18.32
N ALA A 56 -3.20 22.88 17.54
CA ALA A 56 -3.06 24.32 17.32
C ALA A 56 -3.24 25.15 18.60
N GLY A 57 -4.01 24.64 19.57
CA GLY A 57 -4.14 25.26 20.89
C GLY A 57 -2.81 25.42 21.63
N HIS A 58 -1.81 24.56 21.36
CA HIS A 58 -0.45 24.72 21.90
C HIS A 58 0.39 25.75 21.15
N PHE A 59 0.02 26.10 19.91
CA PHE A 59 0.74 27.07 19.09
C PHE A 59 0.20 28.50 19.20
N PHE A 60 -1.13 28.64 19.34
CA PHE A 60 -1.80 29.94 19.20
C PHE A 60 -2.73 30.31 20.37
N GLY A 61 -2.75 29.53 21.45
CA GLY A 61 -3.54 29.84 22.65
C GLY A 61 -2.95 30.98 23.50
N GLU A 62 -3.76 31.53 24.40
CA GLU A 62 -3.35 32.58 25.35
C GLU A 62 -2.21 32.13 26.30
N ASN A 63 -2.06 30.80 26.48
CA ASN A 63 -0.94 30.14 27.15
C ASN A 63 -0.15 29.23 26.19
N ALA A 64 0.10 29.69 24.95
CA ALA A 64 0.78 28.90 23.93
C ALA A 64 2.17 28.43 24.41
N ASP A 65 2.36 27.11 24.44
CA ASP A 65 3.64 26.46 24.68
C ASP A 65 4.15 25.90 23.35
N LEU A 66 4.87 26.77 22.64
CA LEU A 66 5.40 26.49 21.31
C LEU A 66 6.31 25.25 21.32
N LYS A 67 7.07 25.03 22.40
CA LYS A 67 7.94 23.88 22.56
C LYS A 67 7.13 22.59 22.59
N LYS A 68 6.03 22.57 23.36
CA LYS A 68 5.11 21.43 23.41
C LYS A 68 4.39 21.18 22.09
N GLY A 69 3.98 22.25 21.40
CA GLY A 69 3.39 22.17 20.06
C GLY A 69 4.35 21.52 19.06
N ILE A 70 5.55 22.08 18.93
CA ILE A 70 6.59 21.60 18.01
C ILE A 70 6.98 20.16 18.33
N THR A 71 7.16 19.81 19.61
CA THR A 71 7.58 18.44 20.02
C THR A 71 6.57 17.40 19.55
N ARG A 72 5.27 17.66 19.69
CA ARG A 72 4.22 16.72 19.25
C ARG A 72 4.19 16.56 17.72
N VAL A 73 4.32 17.66 16.99
CA VAL A 73 4.38 17.63 15.52
C VAL A 73 5.61 16.87 15.05
N LEU A 74 6.78 17.12 15.65
CA LEU A 74 8.02 16.42 15.33
C LEU A 74 7.91 14.92 15.59
N VAL A 75 7.37 14.52 16.74
CA VAL A 75 7.17 13.10 17.08
C VAL A 75 6.24 12.43 16.06
N PHE A 76 5.14 13.09 15.67
CA PHE A 76 4.24 12.56 14.65
C PHE A 76 4.94 12.41 13.30
N VAL A 77 5.68 13.42 12.85
CA VAL A 77 6.42 13.37 11.57
C VAL A 77 7.48 12.27 11.58
N LEU A 78 8.20 12.09 12.70
CA LEU A 78 9.17 11.02 12.86
C LEU A 78 8.52 9.63 12.74
N ILE A 79 7.41 9.40 13.44
CA ILE A 79 6.68 8.13 13.39
C ILE A 79 6.13 7.89 11.97
N ALA A 80 5.45 8.88 11.39
CA ALA A 80 4.88 8.75 10.05
C ALA A 80 5.97 8.48 9.00
N GLY A 81 7.10 9.20 9.07
CA GLY A 81 8.24 8.98 8.19
C GLY A 81 8.86 7.59 8.33
N ALA A 82 9.01 7.08 9.56
CA ALA A 82 9.49 5.72 9.80
C ALA A 82 8.53 4.68 9.22
N VAL A 83 7.22 4.83 9.41
CA VAL A 83 6.21 3.93 8.85
C VAL A 83 6.25 3.93 7.32
N VAL A 84 6.25 5.11 6.69
CA VAL A 84 6.37 5.24 5.23
C VAL A 84 7.65 4.60 4.71
N GLY A 85 8.78 4.85 5.38
CA GLY A 85 10.08 4.31 4.99
C GLY A 85 10.12 2.78 5.05
N ILE A 86 9.60 2.18 6.12
CA ILE A 86 9.50 0.72 6.26
C ILE A 86 8.61 0.14 5.16
N PHE A 87 7.44 0.73 4.91
CA PHE A 87 6.54 0.26 3.85
C PHE A 87 7.20 0.33 2.47
N THR A 88 7.88 1.43 2.16
CA THR A 88 8.58 1.62 0.88
C THR A 88 9.71 0.61 0.72
N TYR A 89 10.49 0.38 1.78
CA TYR A 89 11.56 -0.61 1.79
C TYR A 89 11.04 -2.03 1.56
N LEU A 90 10.00 -2.44 2.29
CA LEU A 90 9.42 -3.78 2.14
C LEU A 90 8.87 -4.00 0.74
N ILE A 91 8.23 -2.99 0.15
CA ILE A 91 7.71 -3.06 -1.22
C ILE A 91 8.86 -3.17 -2.24
N GLY A 92 9.93 -2.39 -2.08
CA GLY A 92 11.07 -2.40 -2.99
C GLY A 92 11.89 -3.70 -2.99
N ILE A 93 11.65 -4.61 -2.05
CA ILE A 93 12.23 -5.97 -2.05
C ILE A 93 11.38 -6.94 -2.86
N VAL A 94 10.09 -6.67 -3.02
CA VAL A 94 9.12 -7.56 -3.70
C VAL A 94 9.08 -7.32 -5.21
N VAL A 95 9.61 -6.18 -5.68
CA VAL A 95 9.77 -5.81 -7.11
C VAL A 95 11.20 -6.12 -7.56
#